data_AF-A0A0N4U6P9-F1
#
_entry.id   AF-A0A0N4U6P9-F1
#
_cell.length_a   1.000
_cell.length_b   1.000
_cell.length_c   1.000
_cell.angle_alpha   90.00
_cell.angle_beta   90.00
_cell.angle_gamma   90.00
#
_symmetry.space_group_name_H-M   'P 1'
#
loop_
_entity.id
_entity.type
_entity.pdbx_description
1 polymer ?
#
loop_
_entity_poly.entity_id
_entity_poly.type
_entity_poly.pdbx_seq_one_letter_code
_entity_poly.pdbx_strand_id
1 'polypeptide(L)'
;MDEKVSDLADLELRINEQENYVRPAQKSVSEIVAIDAEDESLNRYKEQLLGDAKSSQIIVDAGDPRNVLLRSISLVIEGRPDITLQLDKEHLNNLQFKIKEGTSYRIRFDFQVQREICTGLKYMQKVTRHSITVDRDVLMMGSYAPKLELQSFTTPVDEAPSGMLHRGIYKVKSQVTDDDDNDWLSWTWNLEIAKDW
;
A
#
# COMPACT_ATOMS: atom_id res chain seq x y z
N MET A 1 2.40 18.44 24.05
CA MET A 1 3.22 17.26 24.40
C MET A 1 2.22 16.12 24.52
N ASP A 2 1.92 15.37 23.47
CA ASP A 2 2.80 14.84 22.44
C ASP A 2 2.24 15.16 21.05
N GLU A 3 3.04 15.80 20.20
CA GLU A 3 2.79 15.69 18.75
C GLU A 3 2.91 14.20 18.43
N LYS A 4 1.78 13.53 18.17
CA LYS A 4 1.79 12.28 17.42
C LYS A 4 2.24 12.61 15.99
N VAL A 5 3.49 13.01 15.83
CA VAL A 5 4.17 12.80 14.57
C VAL A 5 4.07 11.30 14.35
N SER A 6 3.38 10.87 13.28
CA SER A 6 3.34 9.46 12.92
C SER A 6 4.77 8.96 12.95
N ASP A 7 5.02 7.84 13.63
CA ASP A 7 6.36 7.22 13.77
C ASP A 7 6.95 6.78 12.41
N LEU A 8 6.21 7.01 11.32
CA LEU A 8 6.55 6.80 9.92
C LEU A 8 6.67 8.11 9.11
N ALA A 9 6.23 9.26 9.61
CA ALA A 9 6.32 10.54 8.89
C ALA A 9 7.79 10.97 8.67
N ASP A 10 8.71 10.51 9.52
CA ASP A 10 10.15 10.70 9.34
C ASP A 10 10.73 9.94 8.14
N LEU A 11 10.05 8.88 7.67
CA LEU A 11 10.41 8.17 6.45
C LEU A 11 10.00 8.96 5.21
N GLU A 12 8.83 9.61 5.23
CA GLU A 12 8.35 10.42 4.09
C GLU A 12 9.32 11.55 3.75
N LEU A 13 9.85 12.23 4.77
CA LEU A 13 10.84 13.29 4.58
C LEU A 13 12.10 12.79 3.87
N ARG A 14 12.55 11.56 4.17
CA ARG A 14 13.78 11.00 3.59
C ARG A 14 13.66 10.68 2.10
N ILE A 15 12.48 10.26 1.64
CA ILE A 15 12.28 9.92 0.21
C ILE A 15 12.20 11.18 -0.63
N ASN A 16 11.42 12.18 -0.17
CA ASN A 16 11.29 13.45 -0.87
C ASN A 16 12.66 14.13 -1.05
N GLU A 17 13.57 13.95 -0.09
CA GLU A 17 14.95 14.43 -0.18
C GLU A 17 15.85 13.58 -1.10
N GLN A 18 15.64 12.26 -1.19
CA GLN A 18 16.51 11.36 -1.95
C GLN A 18 16.12 11.22 -3.43
N GLU A 19 14.82 11.17 -3.75
CA GLU A 19 14.37 10.76 -5.08
C GLU A 19 14.10 11.92 -6.06
N ASN A 20 14.24 13.19 -5.64
CA ASN A 20 13.92 14.36 -6.48
C ASN A 20 12.50 14.27 -7.12
N TYR A 21 11.61 13.49 -6.51
CA TYR A 21 10.25 13.28 -7.00
C TYR A 21 9.41 14.52 -6.72
N VAL A 22 8.80 15.08 -7.76
CA VAL A 22 7.90 16.23 -7.66
C VAL A 22 6.47 15.73 -7.74
N ARG A 23 5.73 15.91 -6.65
CA ARG A 23 4.31 15.55 -6.57
C ARG A 23 3.52 16.31 -7.64
N PRO A 24 2.69 15.63 -8.45
CA PRO A 24 1.85 16.28 -9.43
C PRO A 24 0.76 17.11 -8.74
N ALA A 25 0.22 18.11 -9.44
CA ALA A 25 -0.95 18.84 -8.95
C ALA A 25 -2.17 17.91 -8.90
N GLN A 26 -2.88 17.93 -7.78
CA GLN A 26 -4.13 17.20 -7.61
C GLN A 26 -5.15 17.62 -8.68
N LYS A 27 -5.79 16.64 -9.32
CA LYS A 27 -6.89 16.85 -10.26
C LYS A 27 -7.94 15.79 -10.04
N SER A 28 -9.20 16.20 -10.00
CA SER A 28 -10.34 15.28 -9.98
C SER A 28 -10.47 14.52 -11.29
N VAL A 29 -11.16 13.39 -11.24
CA VAL A 29 -11.57 12.64 -12.44
C VAL A 29 -12.30 13.55 -13.42
N SER A 30 -13.18 14.42 -12.92
CA SER A 30 -13.97 15.34 -13.75
C SER A 30 -13.11 16.36 -14.50
N GLU A 31 -12.09 16.92 -13.84
CA GLU A 31 -11.16 17.87 -14.46
C GLU A 31 -10.28 17.17 -15.50
N ILE A 32 -9.79 15.97 -15.21
CA ILE A 32 -9.00 15.16 -16.15
C ILE A 32 -9.83 14.85 -17.40
N VAL A 33 -11.11 14.53 -17.25
CA VAL A 33 -12.02 14.29 -18.39
C VAL A 33 -12.22 15.57 -19.21
N ALA A 34 -12.44 16.72 -18.56
CA ALA A 34 -12.75 17.99 -19.22
C ALA A 34 -11.55 18.63 -19.97
N ILE A 35 -10.33 18.47 -19.45
CA ILE A 35 -9.11 19.02 -20.06
C ILE A 35 -8.89 18.41 -21.45
N ASP A 36 -8.74 19.21 -22.50
CA ASP A 36 -8.45 18.74 -23.87
C ASP A 36 -9.46 17.71 -24.41
N ALA A 37 -10.75 17.89 -24.10
CA ALA A 37 -11.83 17.00 -24.54
C ALA A 37 -12.00 16.93 -26.07
N GLU A 38 -11.44 17.88 -26.82
CA GLU A 38 -11.45 17.90 -28.28
C GLU A 38 -10.30 17.08 -28.91
N ASP A 39 -9.28 16.71 -28.12
CA ASP A 39 -8.15 15.92 -28.59
C ASP A 39 -8.46 14.42 -28.50
N GLU A 40 -8.59 13.78 -29.66
CA GLU A 40 -8.91 12.35 -29.76
C GLU A 40 -7.82 11.47 -29.12
N SER A 41 -6.54 11.85 -29.23
CA SER A 41 -5.43 11.09 -28.67
C SER A 41 -5.42 11.16 -27.15
N LEU A 42 -5.68 12.33 -26.58
CA LEU A 42 -5.78 12.51 -25.13
C LEU A 42 -7.04 11.84 -24.58
N ASN A 43 -8.14 11.84 -25.32
CA ASN A 43 -9.34 11.10 -24.91
C ASN A 43 -9.11 9.58 -24.85
N ARG A 44 -8.37 9.00 -25.81
CA ARG A 44 -7.98 7.58 -25.77
C ARG A 44 -7.06 7.28 -24.57
N TYR A 45 -6.12 8.16 -24.27
CA TYR A 45 -5.27 8.03 -23.09
C TYR A 45 -6.08 8.06 -21.79
N LYS A 46 -7.03 8.99 -21.66
CA LYS A 46 -7.92 9.06 -20.49
C LYS A 46 -8.82 7.83 -20.37
N GLU A 47 -9.27 7.27 -21.48
CA GLU A 47 -10.05 6.03 -21.47
C GLU A 47 -9.22 4.85 -20.98
N GLN A 48 -7.94 4.76 -21.36
CA GLN A 48 -7.01 3.76 -20.81
C GLN A 48 -6.72 4.01 -19.32
N LEU A 49 -6.60 5.27 -18.91
CA LEU A 49 -6.30 5.64 -17.53
C LEU A 49 -7.48 5.41 -16.59
N LEU A 50 -8.68 5.85 -16.97
CA LEU A 50 -9.86 5.89 -16.12
C LEU A 50 -10.79 4.70 -16.31
N GLY A 51 -10.79 4.07 -17.50
CA GLY A 51 -11.79 3.05 -17.85
C GLY A 51 -13.22 3.55 -17.61
N ASP A 52 -14.00 2.75 -16.89
CA ASP A 52 -15.40 3.04 -16.55
C ASP A 52 -15.56 4.36 -15.79
N ALA A 53 -14.56 4.77 -15.01
CA ALA A 53 -14.57 6.02 -14.23
C ALA A 53 -14.64 7.28 -15.10
N LYS A 54 -14.34 7.18 -16.40
CA LYS A 54 -14.53 8.28 -17.36
C LYS A 54 -16.01 8.62 -17.56
N SER A 55 -16.89 7.63 -17.43
CA SER A 55 -18.32 7.74 -17.82
C SER A 55 -19.28 7.77 -16.63
N SER A 56 -18.88 7.17 -15.51
CA SER A 56 -19.69 7.11 -14.30
C SER A 56 -18.83 7.16 -13.05
N GLN A 57 -19.40 7.63 -11.95
CA GLN A 57 -18.70 7.66 -10.67
C GLN A 57 -18.62 6.25 -10.10
N ILE A 58 -17.41 5.77 -9.87
CA ILE A 58 -17.20 4.45 -9.26
C ILE A 58 -17.34 4.56 -7.75
N ILE A 59 -18.33 3.85 -7.20
CA ILE A 59 -18.56 3.74 -5.75
C ILE A 59 -18.56 2.26 -5.40
N VAL A 60 -17.59 1.85 -4.58
CA VAL A 60 -17.42 0.48 -4.10
C VAL A 60 -18.13 0.30 -2.76
N ASP A 61 -17.98 1.28 -1.88
CA ASP A 61 -18.61 1.33 -0.57
C ASP A 61 -19.07 2.77 -0.30
N ALA A 62 -20.39 2.99 -0.39
CA ALA A 62 -20.99 4.29 -0.17
C ALA A 62 -20.93 4.73 1.31
N GLY A 63 -20.77 3.79 2.25
CA GLY A 63 -20.69 4.06 3.68
C GLY A 63 -19.29 4.38 4.17
N ASP A 64 -18.25 3.98 3.42
CA ASP A 64 -16.87 4.33 3.70
C ASP A 64 -16.48 5.59 2.93
N PRO A 65 -16.13 6.72 3.57
CA PRO A 65 -15.78 7.97 2.87
C PRO A 65 -14.40 7.91 2.20
N ARG A 66 -13.55 6.94 2.53
CA ARG A 66 -12.20 6.81 1.95
C ARG A 66 -12.26 6.49 0.46
N ASN A 67 -11.33 7.05 -0.30
CA ASN A 67 -11.18 6.72 -1.72
C ASN A 67 -10.42 5.41 -1.90
N VAL A 68 -9.37 5.17 -1.10
CA VAL A 68 -8.64 3.90 -1.13
C VAL A 68 -9.15 2.97 -0.03
N LEU A 69 -9.60 1.79 -0.44
CA LEU A 69 -10.11 0.72 0.41
C LEU A 69 -9.12 -0.44 0.38
N LEU A 70 -8.12 -0.41 1.26
CA LEU A 70 -7.19 -1.51 1.42
C LEU A 70 -7.90 -2.71 2.07
N ARG A 71 -7.99 -3.83 1.34
CA ARG A 71 -8.78 -5.00 1.74
C ARG A 71 -7.95 -6.04 2.44
N SER A 72 -6.79 -6.38 1.88
CA SER A 72 -5.93 -7.43 2.43
C SER A 72 -4.46 -7.25 2.05
N ILE A 73 -3.60 -7.89 2.83
CA ILE A 73 -2.24 -8.21 2.42
C ILE A 73 -2.08 -9.72 2.32
N SER A 74 -1.31 -10.18 1.34
CA SER A 74 -1.02 -11.60 1.13
C SER A 74 0.49 -11.82 1.10
N LEU A 75 0.96 -12.80 1.87
CA LEU A 75 2.32 -13.31 1.78
C LEU A 75 2.39 -14.29 0.61
N VAL A 76 3.16 -13.92 -0.41
CA VAL A 76 3.32 -14.68 -1.65
C VAL A 76 4.70 -15.33 -1.66
N ILE A 77 4.73 -16.65 -1.68
CA ILE A 77 5.95 -17.46 -1.67
C ILE A 77 5.85 -18.49 -2.79
N GLU A 78 6.89 -18.56 -3.62
CA GLU A 78 6.91 -19.49 -4.75
C GLU A 78 6.72 -20.95 -4.28
N GLY A 79 5.83 -21.68 -4.97
CA GLY A 79 5.52 -23.07 -4.66
C GLY A 79 4.65 -23.29 -3.41
N ARG A 80 4.11 -22.22 -2.80
CA ARG A 80 3.16 -22.32 -1.67
C ARG A 80 1.87 -21.56 -1.96
N PRO A 81 0.74 -21.95 -1.35
CA PRO A 81 -0.46 -21.12 -1.35
C PRO A 81 -0.19 -19.79 -0.67
N ASP A 82 -0.78 -18.72 -1.20
CA ASP A 82 -0.77 -17.41 -0.57
C ASP A 82 -1.40 -17.48 0.82
N ILE A 83 -0.79 -16.79 1.79
CA ILE A 83 -1.39 -16.60 3.12
C ILE A 83 -1.93 -15.17 3.14
N THR A 84 -3.23 -15.00 3.34
CA THR A 84 -3.88 -13.69 3.28
C THR A 84 -4.37 -13.24 4.65
N LEU A 85 -4.11 -11.98 4.98
CA LEU A 85 -4.62 -11.27 6.15
C LEU A 85 -5.60 -10.19 5.70
N GLN A 86 -6.82 -10.24 6.22
CA GLN A 86 -7.84 -9.23 5.97
C GLN A 86 -7.56 -7.98 6.81
N LEU A 87 -7.81 -6.81 6.24
CA LEU A 87 -7.53 -5.50 6.83
C LEU A 87 -8.80 -4.68 7.11
N ASP A 88 -9.96 -5.34 7.15
CA ASP A 88 -11.19 -4.72 7.64
C ASP A 88 -11.12 -4.50 9.17
N LYS A 89 -12.03 -3.66 9.68
CA LYS A 89 -12.04 -3.23 11.08
C LYS A 89 -12.10 -4.38 12.08
N GLU A 90 -12.67 -5.52 11.70
CA GLU A 90 -12.82 -6.69 12.58
C GLU A 90 -11.51 -7.48 12.69
N HIS A 91 -10.68 -7.46 11.65
CA HIS A 91 -9.47 -8.28 11.53
C HIS A 91 -8.16 -7.53 11.83
N LEU A 92 -8.17 -6.21 12.07
CA LEU A 92 -6.93 -5.44 12.32
C LEU A 92 -6.16 -5.83 13.61
N ASN A 93 -6.73 -6.67 14.48
CA ASN A 93 -6.09 -7.12 15.71
C ASN A 93 -5.40 -8.48 15.51
N ASN A 94 -4.17 -8.63 16.01
CA ASN A 94 -3.40 -9.89 15.99
C ASN A 94 -3.07 -10.46 14.61
N LEU A 95 -2.91 -9.58 13.62
CA LEU A 95 -2.41 -9.93 12.30
C LEU A 95 -0.99 -10.52 12.38
N GLN A 96 -0.80 -11.75 11.91
CA GLN A 96 0.49 -12.43 11.96
C GLN A 96 0.72 -13.30 10.73
N PHE A 97 1.89 -13.13 10.12
CA PHE A 97 2.48 -14.08 9.21
C PHE A 97 3.57 -14.89 9.92
N LYS A 98 3.72 -16.15 9.53
CA LYS A 98 4.87 -16.98 9.88
C LYS A 98 5.58 -17.38 8.60
N ILE A 99 6.88 -17.14 8.54
CA ILE A 99 7.72 -17.48 7.40
C ILE A 99 8.92 -18.29 7.87
N LYS A 100 9.31 -19.28 7.05
CA LYS A 100 10.55 -20.00 7.26
C LYS A 100 11.73 -19.10 6.91
N GLU A 101 12.76 -19.11 7.75
CA GLU A 101 14.02 -18.40 7.52
C GLU A 101 14.65 -18.75 6.15
N GLY A 102 15.26 -17.77 5.49
CA GLY A 102 15.88 -17.93 4.16
C GLY A 102 14.89 -18.08 3.01
N THR A 103 13.59 -17.88 3.26
CA THR A 103 12.58 -17.93 2.20
C THR A 103 12.50 -16.58 1.51
N SER A 104 12.59 -16.57 0.18
CA SER A 104 12.22 -15.42 -0.65
C SER A 104 10.71 -15.25 -0.71
N TYR A 105 10.22 -14.04 -0.45
CA TYR A 105 8.79 -13.73 -0.41
C TYR A 105 8.49 -12.37 -1.03
N ARG A 106 7.21 -12.15 -1.31
CA ARG A 106 6.65 -10.84 -1.66
C ARG A 106 5.42 -10.60 -0.79
N ILE A 107 5.07 -9.32 -0.62
CA ILE A 107 3.78 -8.93 -0.04
C ILE A 107 2.92 -8.38 -1.18
N ARG A 108 1.73 -8.95 -1.38
CA ARG A 108 0.71 -8.40 -2.27
C ARG A 108 -0.32 -7.63 -1.46
N PHE A 109 -0.61 -6.40 -1.85
CA PHE A 109 -1.66 -5.56 -1.32
C PHE A 109 -2.83 -5.62 -2.30
N ASP A 110 -4.01 -5.99 -1.81
CA ASP A 110 -5.23 -6.02 -2.60
C ASP A 110 -6.17 -4.92 -2.08
N PHE A 111 -6.58 -4.02 -2.98
CA PHE A 111 -7.34 -2.82 -2.62
C PHE A 111 -8.27 -2.39 -3.75
N GLN A 112 -9.20 -1.50 -3.43
CA GLN A 112 -10.05 -0.83 -4.42
C GLN A 112 -9.88 0.68 -4.28
N VAL A 113 -10.06 1.39 -5.38
CA VAL A 113 -10.14 2.86 -5.38
C VAL A 113 -11.54 3.25 -5.83
N GLN A 114 -12.14 4.21 -5.16
CA GLN A 114 -13.46 4.75 -5.47
C GLN A 114 -13.45 6.28 -5.48
N ARG A 115 -14.45 6.86 -6.14
CA ARG A 115 -14.66 8.30 -6.34
C ARG A 115 -13.56 8.97 -7.15
N GLU A 116 -12.39 9.22 -6.58
CA GLU A 116 -11.30 9.97 -7.22
C GLU A 116 -10.07 9.10 -7.46
N ILE A 117 -9.24 9.50 -8.43
CA ILE A 117 -7.92 8.88 -8.65
C ILE A 117 -7.07 9.08 -7.40
N CYS A 118 -6.42 8.01 -6.95
CA CYS A 118 -5.35 8.12 -5.98
C CYS A 118 -4.01 8.22 -6.71
N THR A 119 -3.27 9.29 -6.48
CA THR A 119 -1.99 9.56 -7.15
C THR A 119 -0.84 9.36 -6.18
N GLY A 120 0.18 8.60 -6.58
CA GLY A 120 1.36 8.36 -5.74
C GLY A 120 1.06 7.55 -4.48
N LEU A 121 0.17 6.56 -4.58
CA LEU A 121 -0.08 5.61 -3.50
C LEU A 121 1.25 4.97 -3.08
N LYS A 122 1.55 4.99 -1.79
CA LYS A 122 2.82 4.53 -1.23
C LYS A 122 2.60 3.71 0.03
N TYR A 123 3.38 2.65 0.18
CA TYR A 123 3.41 1.80 1.36
C TYR A 123 4.64 2.11 2.19
N MET A 124 4.47 2.35 3.48
CA MET A 124 5.56 2.62 4.42
C MET A 124 5.55 1.57 5.52
N GLN A 125 6.75 1.15 5.92
CA GLN A 125 6.91 0.23 7.03
C GLN A 125 8.04 0.60 7.97
N LYS A 126 7.85 0.21 9.23
CA LYS A 126 8.89 0.18 10.26
C LYS A 126 8.85 -1.16 10.97
N VAL A 127 9.96 -1.89 10.88
CA VAL A 127 10.11 -3.20 11.50
C VAL A 127 10.90 -3.06 12.79
N THR A 128 10.35 -3.61 13.87
CA THR A 128 10.98 -3.60 15.19
C THR A 128 11.10 -4.99 15.77
N ARG A 129 12.22 -5.27 16.45
CA ARG A 129 12.43 -6.50 17.22
C ARG A 129 13.00 -6.13 18.59
N HIS A 130 12.38 -6.64 19.65
CA HIS A 130 12.75 -6.28 21.04
C HIS A 130 12.86 -4.77 21.26
N SER A 131 11.90 -4.00 20.72
CA SER A 131 11.84 -2.53 20.76
C SER A 131 12.95 -1.79 19.99
N ILE A 132 13.85 -2.50 19.30
CA ILE A 132 14.87 -1.91 18.43
C ILE A 132 14.34 -1.88 17.00
N THR A 133 14.47 -0.74 16.32
CA THR A 133 14.16 -0.65 14.89
C THR A 133 15.25 -1.37 14.11
N VAL A 134 14.86 -2.37 13.32
CA VAL A 134 15.78 -3.20 12.53
C VAL A 134 15.68 -2.93 11.04
N ASP A 135 14.55 -2.41 10.58
CA ASP A 135 14.34 -2.04 9.19
C ASP A 135 13.30 -0.92 9.08
N ARG A 136 13.42 -0.12 8.03
CA ARG A 136 12.42 0.85 7.60
C ARG A 136 12.47 0.96 6.08
N ASP A 137 11.32 0.94 5.45
CA ASP A 137 11.24 1.00 4.00
C ASP A 137 9.99 1.74 3.55
N VAL A 138 10.06 2.30 2.33
CA VAL A 138 8.92 2.90 1.66
C VAL A 138 8.91 2.51 0.19
N LEU A 139 7.77 2.01 -0.26
CA LEU A 139 7.54 1.51 -1.61
C LEU A 139 6.47 2.34 -2.31
N MET A 140 6.86 3.01 -3.40
CA MET A 140 5.90 3.65 -4.30
C MET A 140 5.09 2.57 -5.02
N MET A 141 3.78 2.54 -4.75
CA MET A 141 2.85 1.61 -5.38
C MET A 141 2.36 2.13 -6.73
N GLY A 142 2.27 3.47 -6.87
CA GLY A 142 1.88 4.15 -8.11
C GLY A 142 0.51 4.83 -8.03
N SER A 143 -0.07 5.15 -9.18
CA SER A 143 -1.36 5.84 -9.27
C SER A 143 -2.46 4.92 -9.76
N TYR A 144 -3.63 5.01 -9.15
CA TYR A 144 -4.73 4.07 -9.36
C TYR A 144 -6.04 4.82 -9.58
N ALA A 145 -6.67 4.57 -10.71
CA ALA A 145 -7.99 5.09 -11.00
C ALA A 145 -9.08 4.30 -10.24
N PRO A 146 -10.26 4.91 -10.01
CA PRO A 146 -11.38 4.21 -9.42
C PRO A 146 -11.81 2.98 -10.21
N LYS A 147 -11.97 1.83 -9.55
CA LYS A 147 -12.43 0.57 -10.16
C LYS A 147 -13.28 -0.24 -9.17
N LEU A 148 -14.31 -0.91 -9.70
CA LEU A 148 -15.12 -1.86 -8.93
C LEU A 148 -14.33 -3.14 -8.63
N GLU A 149 -13.44 -3.54 -9.53
CA GLU A 149 -12.60 -4.72 -9.36
C GLU A 149 -11.44 -4.47 -8.39
N LEU A 150 -10.96 -5.54 -7.75
CA LEU A 150 -9.76 -5.48 -6.92
C LEU A 150 -8.54 -5.14 -7.79
N GLN A 151 -7.77 -4.17 -7.33
CA GLN A 151 -6.45 -3.84 -7.84
C GLN A 151 -5.40 -4.37 -6.88
N SER A 152 -4.21 -4.67 -7.40
CA SER A 152 -3.15 -5.25 -6.60
C SER A 152 -1.81 -4.58 -6.86
N PHE A 153 -1.04 -4.40 -5.79
CA PHE A 153 0.38 -4.06 -5.86
C PHE A 153 1.16 -5.19 -5.20
N THR A 154 2.27 -5.61 -5.79
CA THR A 154 3.15 -6.63 -5.19
C THR A 154 4.55 -6.06 -5.02
N THR A 155 5.10 -6.17 -3.81
CA THR A 155 6.45 -5.69 -3.50
C THR A 155 7.52 -6.40 -4.37
N PRO A 156 8.72 -5.80 -4.49
CA PRO A 156 9.92 -6.54 -4.86
C PRO A 156 10.11 -7.80 -3.99
N VAL A 157 10.92 -8.74 -4.49
CA VAL A 157 11.31 -9.92 -3.69
C VAL A 157 12.15 -9.46 -2.52
N ASP A 158 11.81 -9.94 -1.33
CA ASP A 158 12.63 -9.83 -0.13
C ASP A 158 12.96 -11.24 0.40
N GLU A 159 13.97 -11.37 1.24
CA GLU A 159 14.41 -12.64 1.81
C GLU A 159 14.35 -12.61 3.35
N ALA A 160 13.63 -13.57 3.94
CA ALA A 160 13.58 -13.69 5.39
C ALA A 160 14.98 -13.99 5.95
N PRO A 161 15.52 -13.20 6.90
CA PRO A 161 16.86 -13.43 7.42
C PRO A 161 17.02 -14.82 8.05
N SER A 162 18.20 -15.41 7.87
CA SER A 162 18.53 -16.76 8.30
C SER A 162 19.40 -16.82 9.55
N GLY A 163 19.18 -17.83 10.38
CA GLY A 163 20.04 -18.16 11.51
C GLY A 163 19.40 -17.90 12.87
N MET A 164 19.92 -18.57 13.90
CA MET A 164 19.32 -18.59 15.25
C MET A 164 19.12 -17.18 15.84
N LEU A 165 20.02 -16.23 15.54
CA LEU A 165 19.92 -14.86 16.05
C LEU A 165 18.83 -14.02 15.36
N HIS A 166 18.39 -14.40 14.17
CA HIS A 166 17.35 -13.70 13.40
C HIS A 166 15.97 -14.32 13.57
N ARG A 167 15.85 -15.53 14.11
CA ARG A 167 14.54 -16.13 14.42
C ARG A 167 13.81 -15.33 15.51
N GLY A 168 12.49 -15.31 15.42
CA GLY A 168 11.60 -14.66 16.38
C GLY A 168 10.55 -13.78 15.72
N ILE A 169 9.84 -13.01 16.55
CA ILE A 169 8.74 -12.16 16.12
C ILE A 169 9.25 -10.74 15.87
N TYR A 170 8.97 -10.25 14.66
CA TYR A 170 9.22 -8.89 14.22
C TYR A 170 7.87 -8.17 14.18
N LYS A 171 7.77 -7.04 14.88
CA LYS A 171 6.58 -6.20 14.85
C LYS A 171 6.72 -5.19 13.73
N VAL A 172 5.80 -5.21 12.78
CA VAL A 172 5.77 -4.32 11.63
C VAL A 172 4.65 -3.30 11.84
N LYS A 173 5.01 -2.03 11.89
CA LYS A 173 4.05 -0.94 11.71
C LYS A 173 3.98 -0.63 10.23
N SER A 174 2.78 -0.55 9.70
CA SER A 174 2.51 -0.36 8.28
C SER A 174 1.54 0.79 8.08
N GLN A 175 1.77 1.55 7.01
CA GLN A 175 0.92 2.67 6.63
C GLN A 175 0.85 2.76 5.11
N VAL A 176 -0.35 3.01 4.57
CA VAL A 176 -0.54 3.34 3.16
C VAL A 176 -1.04 4.77 3.07
N THR A 177 -0.29 5.59 2.34
CA THR A 177 -0.57 7.01 2.10
C THR A 177 -0.46 7.34 0.61
N ASP A 178 -0.59 8.61 0.23
CA ASP A 178 -0.44 9.07 -1.14
C ASP A 178 0.31 10.42 -1.25
N ASP A 179 0.33 11.01 -2.45
CA ASP A 179 0.97 12.31 -2.71
C ASP A 179 0.23 13.49 -2.07
N ASP A 180 -1.05 13.32 -1.74
CA ASP A 180 -1.88 14.32 -1.05
C ASP A 180 -1.80 14.16 0.49
N ASP A 181 -0.89 13.30 0.97
CA ASP A 181 -0.65 12.96 2.39
C ASP A 181 -1.89 12.40 3.12
N ASN A 182 -2.82 11.77 2.39
CA ASN A 182 -3.94 11.05 2.99
C ASN A 182 -3.43 9.78 3.69
N ASP A 183 -3.83 9.52 4.94
CA ASP A 183 -3.62 8.22 5.60
C ASP A 183 -4.81 7.29 5.31
N TRP A 184 -4.63 6.39 4.34
CA TRP A 184 -5.69 5.46 3.91
C TRP A 184 -5.89 4.31 4.89
N LEU A 185 -4.79 3.79 5.43
CA LEU A 185 -4.79 2.82 6.51
C LEU A 185 -3.43 2.74 7.19
N SER A 186 -3.45 2.86 8.52
CA SER A 186 -2.32 2.54 9.40
C SER A 186 -2.66 1.32 10.26
N TRP A 187 -1.80 0.30 10.26
CA TRP A 187 -2.00 -0.91 11.06
C TRP A 187 -0.69 -1.48 11.59
N THR A 188 -0.79 -2.54 12.39
CA THR A 188 0.35 -3.26 12.93
C THR A 188 0.11 -4.75 12.82
N TRP A 189 1.16 -5.48 12.45
CA TRP A 189 1.14 -6.92 12.30
C TRP A 189 2.50 -7.50 12.70
N ASN A 190 2.55 -8.82 12.82
CA ASN A 190 3.74 -9.54 13.24
C ASN A 190 4.25 -10.45 12.13
N LEU A 191 5.55 -10.43 11.85
CA LEU A 191 6.24 -11.41 11.03
C LEU A 191 7.06 -12.32 11.95
N GLU A 192 6.66 -13.57 12.07
CA GLU A 192 7.44 -14.59 12.77
C GLU A 192 8.40 -15.28 11.80
N ILE A 193 9.70 -15.17 12.08
CA ILE A 193 10.74 -15.89 11.35
C ILE A 193 11.12 -17.12 12.16
N ALA A 194 10.90 -18.30 11.57
CA ALA A 194 11.12 -19.59 12.22
C ALA A 194 12.01 -20.51 11.38
N LYS A 195 12.56 -21.55 12.01
CA LYS A 195 13.37 -22.56 11.32
C LYS A 195 12.53 -23.41 10.36
N ASP A 196 11.28 -23.63 10.74
CA ASP A 196 10.31 -24.47 10.05
C ASP A 196 8.99 -23.71 9.91
N TRP A 197 8.17 -24.12 8.93
CA TRP A 197 6.87 -23.53 8.64
C TRP A 197 5.91 -23.60 9.83
#